data_AF-A0A415QQG3-F1
#
_entry.id   AF-A0A415QQG3-F1
#
_cell.length_a   1.000
_cell.length_b   1.000
_cell.length_c   1.000
_cell.angle_alpha   90.00
_cell.angle_beta   90.00
_cell.angle_gamma   90.00
#
_symmetry.space_group_name_H-M   'P 1'
#
loop_
_entity.id
_entity.type
_entity.pdbx_description
1 polymer ?
#
loop_
_entity_poly.entity_id
_entity_poly.type
_entity_poly.pdbx_seq_one_letter_code
_entity_poly.pdbx_strand_id
1 'polypeptide(L)'
;MQLRPIYTEPDNCQDCYKCIRECPVKAIRMENNQASIIEDRCIYCGHCTQVCPTGAKKIRDGLTRAKLTLTQNPKVILSLAPSYVSEFEGVHSSVLIAAIKRLGFTSVSETALGAEIVTDRTERFLEEAESGVYISSACPVVVEYIRKYSPDHVRFITPIISPMLAHAKILKQLYGEDVKIVFAGPCICKKLEADYFNNLVDVVITFKDLKKWFEQSDINLKNIAPNQPEARFVPYRSGMGAYYPIEGGMLKGMQEGKKQIHHMAFSELSTVKDVLKELDSHRENDSIFLELLACKGGCINGPAKLSHISPALKRYEIIHQSELGNPKDDFKNIDLQILFCKDPHVQDHTYTEEEIKQAMAVVGKTGPEDELNCSGCGYDSCRDFAIAMLEGRAEENMCVSYMRKIAHDKATVLLQKIPAGVLLVNSELKVVDMNQSCATLMGEDIASIYEVDPGLNGVALKNICSYEDLFRAVLTTGKEIIERQVREEDRTWIISIYNIQPHRLVFGLLQDLREPYVRKEWMLEKTQEVIKKHMETVQQVACLLGENAAFTDATLRTVMEAYKKNDQKKPL
;
A
#
# COMPACT_ATOMS: atom_id res chain seq x y z
N MET A 1 7.48 -7.82 -19.95
CA MET A 1 6.16 -7.50 -19.39
C MET A 1 6.14 -6.01 -19.08
N GLN A 2 5.26 -5.22 -19.71
CA GLN A 2 5.19 -3.78 -19.44
C GLN A 2 4.54 -3.59 -18.07
N LEU A 3 5.27 -2.99 -17.12
CA LEU A 3 4.70 -2.66 -15.81
C LEU A 3 3.44 -1.79 -16.00
N ARG A 4 2.41 -2.03 -15.20
CA ARG A 4 1.18 -1.22 -15.17
C ARG A 4 1.41 0.10 -14.44
N PRO A 5 0.60 1.15 -14.68
CA PRO A 5 0.77 2.46 -14.04
C PRO A 5 0.92 2.42 -12.51
N ILE A 6 0.25 1.46 -11.85
CA ILE A 6 0.40 1.16 -10.43
C ILE A 6 0.64 -0.36 -10.29
N TYR A 7 1.54 -0.75 -9.41
CA TYR A 7 1.81 -2.15 -9.07
C TYR A 7 2.07 -2.32 -7.57
N THR A 8 2.07 -3.57 -7.10
CA THR A 8 2.51 -3.90 -5.73
C THR A 8 3.90 -4.50 -5.79
N GLU A 9 4.76 -4.03 -4.89
CA GLU A 9 6.02 -4.68 -4.56
C GLU A 9 5.76 -5.69 -3.42
N PRO A 10 5.74 -7.01 -3.70
CA PRO A 10 5.22 -8.00 -2.76
C PRO A 10 6.00 -8.05 -1.44
N ASP A 11 7.32 -7.93 -1.50
CA ASP A 11 8.21 -7.99 -0.33
C ASP A 11 7.96 -6.87 0.69
N ASN A 12 7.37 -5.77 0.24
CA ASN A 12 7.02 -4.62 1.09
C ASN A 12 5.57 -4.68 1.60
N CYS A 13 4.76 -5.64 1.14
CA CYS A 13 3.37 -5.79 1.57
C CYS A 13 3.28 -6.48 2.94
N GLN A 14 2.50 -5.92 3.85
CA GLN A 14 2.31 -6.42 5.22
C GLN A 14 0.80 -6.58 5.50
N ASP A 15 0.06 -7.15 4.53
CA ASP A 15 -1.34 -7.64 4.65
C ASP A 15 -2.38 -6.82 5.47
N CYS A 16 -2.16 -5.53 5.71
CA CYS A 16 -2.97 -4.71 6.62
C CYS A 16 -4.37 -4.30 6.09
N TYR A 17 -4.71 -4.74 4.87
CA TYR A 17 -5.93 -4.45 4.11
C TYR A 17 -6.28 -2.96 3.90
N LYS A 18 -5.43 -2.01 4.30
CA LYS A 18 -5.73 -0.58 4.19
C LYS A 18 -5.98 -0.15 2.75
N CYS A 19 -5.19 -0.65 1.81
CA CYS A 19 -5.40 -0.33 0.40
C CYS A 19 -6.73 -0.87 -0.15
N ILE A 20 -7.25 -1.99 0.38
CA ILE A 20 -8.55 -2.56 -0.01
C ILE A 20 -9.68 -1.70 0.53
N ARG A 21 -9.64 -1.34 1.83
CA ARG A 21 -10.61 -0.43 2.47
C ARG A 21 -10.78 0.86 1.68
N GLU A 22 -9.65 1.46 1.36
CA GLU A 22 -9.55 2.78 0.74
C GLU A 22 -9.78 2.74 -0.78
N CYS A 23 -9.69 1.58 -1.43
CA CYS A 23 -9.87 1.51 -2.88
C CYS A 23 -11.35 1.79 -3.23
N PRO A 24 -11.66 2.88 -3.96
CA PRO A 24 -13.03 3.28 -4.22
C PRO A 24 -13.79 2.25 -5.06
N VAL A 25 -13.09 1.44 -5.85
CA VAL A 25 -13.70 0.46 -6.77
C VAL A 25 -13.38 -0.99 -6.39
N LYS A 26 -12.81 -1.19 -5.18
CA LYS A 26 -12.36 -2.48 -4.63
C LYS A 26 -11.57 -3.31 -5.67
N ALA A 27 -10.65 -2.66 -6.37
CA ALA A 27 -9.82 -3.22 -7.45
C ALA A 27 -8.51 -3.84 -6.94
N ILE A 28 -8.49 -4.32 -5.69
CA ILE A 28 -7.32 -4.94 -5.07
C ILE A 28 -7.77 -6.31 -4.57
N ARG A 29 -7.06 -7.36 -4.98
CA ARG A 29 -7.26 -8.71 -4.46
C ARG A 29 -6.18 -9.08 -3.46
N MET A 30 -6.50 -9.98 -2.55
CA MET A 30 -5.52 -10.70 -1.75
C MET A 30 -5.26 -12.06 -2.38
N GLU A 31 -3.99 -12.43 -2.46
CA GLU A 31 -3.56 -13.75 -2.93
C GLU A 31 -2.31 -14.13 -2.14
N ASN A 32 -2.36 -15.23 -1.39
CA ASN A 32 -1.28 -15.67 -0.50
C ASN A 32 -0.83 -14.58 0.49
N ASN A 33 -1.78 -13.86 1.10
CA ASN A 33 -1.53 -12.71 1.98
C ASN A 33 -0.78 -11.53 1.30
N GLN A 34 -0.76 -11.46 -0.03
CA GLN A 34 -0.20 -10.32 -0.76
C GLN A 34 -1.28 -9.58 -1.56
N ALA A 35 -1.30 -8.26 -1.43
CA ALA A 35 -2.29 -7.43 -2.11
C ALA A 35 -1.87 -7.15 -3.55
N SER A 36 -2.57 -7.65 -4.57
CA SER A 36 -2.31 -7.35 -5.98
C SER A 36 -3.41 -6.48 -6.60
N ILE A 37 -3.10 -5.79 -7.70
CA ILE A 37 -4.06 -4.90 -8.38
C ILE A 37 -4.79 -5.69 -9.46
N ILE A 38 -6.12 -5.60 -9.46
CA ILE A 38 -6.96 -6.20 -10.50
C ILE A 38 -7.06 -5.18 -11.63
N GLU A 39 -6.36 -5.45 -12.72
CA GLU A 39 -6.15 -4.50 -13.82
C GLU A 39 -7.46 -4.03 -14.44
N ASP A 40 -8.35 -4.97 -14.73
CA ASP A 40 -9.63 -4.71 -15.39
C ASP A 40 -10.55 -3.84 -14.52
N ARG A 41 -10.40 -3.91 -13.19
CA ARG A 41 -11.15 -3.09 -12.23
C ARG A 41 -10.47 -1.74 -11.92
N CYS A 42 -9.15 -1.65 -12.05
CA CYS A 42 -8.45 -0.44 -11.61
C CYS A 42 -8.74 0.76 -12.54
N ILE A 43 -9.09 1.89 -11.93
CA ILE A 43 -9.23 3.20 -12.61
C ILE A 43 -7.97 4.08 -12.47
N TYR A 44 -6.90 3.51 -11.89
CA TYR A 44 -5.59 4.13 -11.67
C TYR A 44 -5.64 5.52 -11.00
N CYS A 45 -6.58 5.71 -10.05
CA CYS A 45 -6.72 6.97 -9.30
C CYS A 45 -5.53 7.26 -8.36
N GLY A 46 -4.74 6.25 -8.00
CA GLY A 46 -3.54 6.41 -7.20
C GLY A 46 -3.73 6.47 -5.68
N HIS A 47 -4.97 6.49 -5.17
CA HIS A 47 -5.23 6.59 -3.73
C HIS A 47 -4.52 5.51 -2.90
N CYS A 48 -4.47 4.28 -3.42
CA CYS A 48 -3.77 3.17 -2.78
C CYS A 48 -2.26 3.43 -2.57
N THR A 49 -1.62 4.23 -3.43
CA THR A 49 -0.20 4.62 -3.29
C THR A 49 0.03 5.67 -2.22
N GLN A 50 -1.01 6.46 -1.88
CA GLN A 50 -0.94 7.50 -0.85
C GLN A 50 -1.20 6.93 0.55
N VAL A 51 -2.09 5.95 0.66
CA VAL A 51 -2.53 5.42 1.97
C VAL A 51 -1.70 4.23 2.46
N CYS A 52 -0.92 3.58 1.58
CA CYS A 52 -0.14 2.39 1.92
C CYS A 52 0.97 2.74 2.94
N PRO A 53 0.91 2.19 4.17
CA PRO A 53 1.84 2.60 5.24
C PRO A 53 3.26 2.10 5.01
N THR A 54 3.42 0.96 4.33
CA THR A 54 4.71 0.32 4.07
C THR A 54 5.31 0.73 2.72
N GLY A 55 4.58 1.55 1.93
CA GLY A 55 5.02 1.96 0.60
C GLY A 55 5.06 0.82 -0.43
N ALA A 56 4.35 -0.30 -0.20
CA ALA A 56 4.28 -1.44 -1.11
C ALA A 56 3.57 -1.13 -2.44
N LYS A 57 2.62 -0.20 -2.44
CA LYS A 57 1.95 0.26 -3.67
C LYS A 57 2.82 1.29 -4.37
N LYS A 58 3.37 0.92 -5.52
CA LYS A 58 4.32 1.73 -6.29
C LYS A 58 3.66 2.28 -7.56
N ILE A 59 4.17 3.42 -8.01
CA ILE A 59 3.84 4.00 -9.31
C ILE A 59 4.89 3.51 -10.30
N ARG A 60 4.47 3.17 -11.52
CA ARG A 60 5.39 2.82 -12.61
C ARG A 60 6.41 3.92 -12.83
N ASP A 61 7.68 3.56 -12.75
CA ASP A 61 8.77 4.49 -13.02
C ASP A 61 8.69 5.00 -14.46
N GLY A 62 8.44 6.31 -14.61
CA GLY A 62 8.51 6.98 -15.90
C GLY A 62 9.89 7.59 -16.16
N LEU A 63 10.70 7.78 -15.11
CA LEU A 63 11.95 8.53 -15.18
C LEU A 63 12.99 7.80 -16.02
N THR A 64 13.17 6.50 -15.79
CA THR A 64 14.11 5.69 -16.58
C THR A 64 13.78 5.74 -18.07
N ARG A 65 12.49 5.61 -18.42
CA ARG A 65 12.03 5.68 -19.82
C ARG A 65 12.21 7.10 -20.39
N ALA A 66 11.94 8.15 -19.63
CA ALA A 66 12.12 9.54 -20.08
C ALA A 66 13.60 9.86 -20.39
N LYS A 67 14.53 9.40 -19.53
CA LYS A 67 15.97 9.51 -19.78
C LYS A 67 16.37 8.79 -21.06
N LEU A 68 15.89 7.56 -21.25
CA LEU A 68 16.15 6.80 -22.47
C LEU A 68 15.62 7.53 -23.71
N THR A 69 14.40 8.06 -23.66
CA THR A 69 13.80 8.85 -24.76
C THR A 69 14.65 10.05 -25.12
N LEU A 70 15.17 10.80 -24.14
CA LEU A 70 16.09 11.93 -24.38
C LEU A 70 17.39 11.49 -25.06
N THR A 71 17.97 10.36 -24.65
CA THR A 71 19.24 9.89 -25.25
C THR A 71 19.07 9.36 -26.67
N GLN A 72 17.90 8.82 -27.00
CA GLN A 72 17.64 8.16 -28.29
C GLN A 72 17.05 9.10 -29.35
N ASN A 73 16.55 10.27 -28.95
CA ASN A 73 15.82 11.15 -29.85
C ASN A 73 16.32 12.60 -29.73
N PRO A 74 16.64 13.27 -30.84
CA PRO A 74 17.24 14.61 -30.81
C PRO A 74 16.23 15.71 -30.45
N LYS A 75 14.94 15.48 -30.67
CA LYS A 75 13.86 16.44 -30.42
C LYS A 75 12.86 15.88 -29.42
N VAL A 76 12.94 16.36 -28.19
CA VAL A 76 12.01 15.97 -27.12
C VAL A 76 11.46 17.21 -26.45
N ILE A 77 10.13 17.33 -26.43
CA ILE A 77 9.42 18.43 -25.77
C ILE A 77 8.80 17.92 -24.48
N LEU A 78 9.01 18.66 -23.39
CA LEU A 78 8.29 18.42 -22.14
C LEU A 78 6.94 19.15 -22.18
N SER A 79 5.86 18.39 -22.07
CA SER A 79 4.50 18.87 -21.87
C SER A 79 4.23 18.98 -20.36
N LEU A 80 4.26 20.20 -19.81
CA LEU A 80 4.15 20.45 -18.36
C LEU A 80 2.69 20.70 -17.97
N ALA A 81 2.16 19.95 -17.00
CA ALA A 81 0.79 20.13 -16.54
C ALA A 81 0.62 21.46 -15.77
N PRO A 82 -0.48 22.21 -15.94
CA PRO A 82 -0.67 23.54 -15.34
C PRO A 82 -0.66 23.57 -13.81
N SER A 83 -0.83 22.41 -13.15
CA SER A 83 -0.70 22.29 -11.69
C SER A 83 0.72 22.54 -11.18
N TYR A 84 1.73 22.67 -12.05
CA TYR A 84 3.12 22.95 -11.63
C TYR A 84 3.22 24.18 -10.73
N VAL A 85 2.38 25.19 -10.96
CA VAL A 85 2.33 26.46 -10.20
C VAL A 85 2.15 26.20 -8.70
N SER A 86 1.32 25.22 -8.32
CA SER A 86 1.06 24.87 -6.92
C SER A 86 1.90 23.70 -6.39
N GLU A 87 2.79 23.14 -7.22
CA GLU A 87 3.63 21.99 -6.87
C GLU A 87 5.10 22.36 -6.70
N PHE A 88 5.53 23.45 -7.33
CA PHE A 88 6.86 24.05 -7.19
C PHE A 88 6.74 25.45 -6.57
N GLU A 89 6.27 25.49 -5.32
CA GLU A 89 5.98 26.72 -4.56
C GLU A 89 7.13 27.73 -4.60
N GLY A 90 6.81 28.99 -4.93
CA GLY A 90 7.77 30.09 -5.00
C GLY A 90 8.79 29.99 -6.15
N VAL A 91 8.65 29.01 -7.05
CA VAL A 91 9.53 28.86 -8.21
C VAL A 91 8.87 29.52 -9.42
N HIS A 92 9.51 30.55 -9.96
CA HIS A 92 9.05 31.20 -11.18
C HIS A 92 9.08 30.23 -12.37
N SER A 93 8.10 30.31 -13.26
CA SER A 93 7.95 29.40 -14.41
C SER A 93 9.23 29.31 -15.28
N SER A 94 9.90 30.45 -15.53
CA SER A 94 11.18 30.49 -16.27
C SER A 94 12.33 29.75 -15.58
N VAL A 95 12.36 29.68 -14.24
CA VAL A 95 13.35 28.88 -13.52
C VAL A 95 13.13 27.39 -13.79
N LEU A 96 11.87 26.95 -13.73
CA LEU A 96 11.51 25.56 -13.99
C LEU A 96 11.81 25.18 -15.44
N ILE A 97 11.48 26.03 -16.41
CA ILE A 97 11.79 25.82 -17.82
C ILE A 97 13.31 25.71 -18.06
N ALA A 98 14.10 26.59 -17.46
CA ALA A 98 15.55 26.54 -17.56
C ALA A 98 16.12 25.24 -16.96
N ALA A 99 15.62 24.81 -15.81
CA ALA A 99 16.00 23.55 -15.19
C ALA A 99 15.68 22.33 -16.08
N ILE A 100 14.49 22.31 -16.68
CA ILE A 100 14.09 21.24 -17.61
C ILE A 100 14.97 21.25 -18.86
N LYS A 101 15.29 22.41 -19.43
CA LYS A 101 16.21 22.51 -20.56
C LYS A 101 17.61 21.98 -20.23
N ARG A 102 18.11 22.23 -19.02
CA ARG A 102 19.40 21.67 -18.54
C ARG A 102 19.40 20.14 -18.44
N LEU A 103 18.23 19.50 -18.30
CA LEU A 103 18.12 18.03 -18.38
C LEU A 103 18.27 17.48 -19.80
N GLY A 104 18.23 18.34 -20.83
CA GLY A 104 18.38 17.95 -22.25
C GLY A 104 17.10 18.04 -23.09
N PHE A 105 15.99 18.52 -22.54
CA PHE A 105 14.78 18.76 -23.33
C PHE A 105 14.98 19.92 -24.31
N THR A 106 14.55 19.71 -25.55
CA THR A 106 14.64 20.72 -26.62
C THR A 106 13.80 21.95 -26.28
N SER A 107 12.60 21.74 -25.74
CA SER A 107 11.69 22.81 -25.35
C SER A 107 10.70 22.35 -24.27
N VAL A 108 10.03 23.31 -23.64
CA VAL A 108 8.99 23.08 -22.65
C VAL A 108 7.73 23.80 -23.12
N SER A 109 6.61 23.09 -23.12
CA SER A 109 5.30 23.63 -23.46
C SER A 109 4.31 23.35 -22.34
N GLU A 110 3.37 24.27 -22.11
CA GLU A 110 2.36 24.12 -21.07
C GLU A 110 1.14 23.37 -21.61
N THR A 111 0.72 22.31 -20.91
CA THR A 111 -0.44 21.48 -21.29
C THR A 111 -1.75 22.25 -21.27
N ALA A 112 -1.78 23.39 -20.59
CA ALA A 112 -2.89 24.33 -20.61
C ALA A 112 -3.30 24.74 -22.03
N LEU A 113 -2.39 24.78 -23.00
CA LEU A 113 -2.74 25.03 -24.41
C LEU A 113 -3.70 23.97 -24.98
N GLY A 114 -3.46 22.69 -24.67
CA GLY A 114 -4.40 21.63 -25.03
C GLY A 114 -5.72 21.75 -24.28
N ALA A 115 -5.68 22.27 -23.06
CA ALA A 115 -6.87 22.50 -22.25
C ALA A 115 -7.77 23.58 -22.87
N GLU A 116 -7.21 24.66 -23.40
CA GLU A 116 -7.97 25.72 -24.08
C GLU A 116 -8.72 25.22 -25.31
N ILE A 117 -8.07 24.45 -26.18
CA ILE A 117 -8.75 23.92 -27.37
C ILE A 117 -9.80 22.88 -26.96
N VAL A 118 -9.54 22.08 -25.92
CA VAL A 118 -10.56 21.16 -25.40
C VAL A 118 -11.78 21.94 -24.92
N THR A 119 -11.61 23.03 -24.16
CA THR A 119 -12.73 23.90 -23.76
C THR A 119 -13.48 24.45 -24.96
N ASP A 120 -12.78 25.10 -25.91
CA ASP A 120 -13.40 25.68 -27.11
C ASP A 120 -14.15 24.63 -27.93
N ARG A 121 -13.57 23.43 -28.10
CA ARG A 121 -14.20 22.36 -28.86
C ARG A 121 -15.39 21.74 -28.12
N THR A 122 -15.31 21.65 -26.79
CA THR A 122 -16.43 21.19 -25.96
C THR A 122 -17.58 22.17 -26.04
N GLU A 123 -17.31 23.47 -25.95
CA GLU A 123 -18.32 24.51 -26.05
C GLU A 123 -19.06 24.45 -27.39
N ARG A 124 -18.34 24.43 -28.51
CA ARG A 124 -18.94 24.30 -29.85
C ARG A 124 -19.78 23.03 -30.00
N PHE A 125 -19.28 21.91 -29.47
CA PHE A 125 -20.04 20.67 -29.45
C PHE A 125 -21.36 20.82 -28.68
N LEU A 126 -21.35 21.46 -27.51
CA LEU A 126 -22.55 21.67 -26.70
C LEU A 126 -23.57 22.60 -27.35
N GLU A 127 -23.10 23.60 -28.11
CA GLU A 127 -23.96 24.50 -28.90
C GLU A 127 -24.71 23.76 -30.01
N GLU A 128 -24.06 22.79 -30.66
CA GLU A 128 -24.63 22.00 -31.77
C GLU A 128 -25.42 20.78 -31.31
N ALA A 129 -25.11 20.23 -30.13
CA ALA A 129 -25.74 19.01 -29.63
C ALA A 129 -27.20 19.24 -29.20
N GLU A 130 -27.97 18.16 -29.06
CA GLU A 130 -29.35 18.22 -28.55
C GLU A 130 -29.39 18.63 -27.07
N SER A 131 -30.58 18.98 -26.56
CA SER A 131 -30.81 19.17 -25.12
C SER A 131 -30.51 17.88 -24.37
N GLY A 132 -29.83 17.97 -23.23
CA GLY A 132 -29.38 16.78 -22.52
C GLY A 132 -28.25 17.02 -21.52
N VAL A 133 -27.69 15.92 -21.00
CA VAL A 133 -26.59 15.94 -20.04
C VAL A 133 -25.29 15.54 -20.72
N TYR A 134 -24.23 16.31 -20.46
CA TYR A 134 -22.91 16.11 -21.03
C TYR A 134 -21.84 16.17 -19.94
N ILE A 135 -20.83 15.30 -20.05
CA ILE A 135 -19.77 15.12 -19.07
C ILE A 135 -18.42 15.43 -19.73
N SER A 136 -17.58 16.19 -19.04
CA SER A 136 -16.21 16.47 -19.48
C SER A 136 -15.37 15.19 -19.59
N SER A 137 -14.58 15.08 -20.66
CA SER A 137 -13.61 13.99 -20.88
C SER A 137 -12.22 14.27 -20.28
N ALA A 138 -12.02 15.43 -19.63
CA ALA A 138 -10.68 15.89 -19.25
C ALA A 138 -10.00 15.03 -18.17
N CYS A 139 -10.77 14.48 -17.23
CA CYS A 139 -10.27 13.65 -16.13
C CYS A 139 -10.25 12.16 -16.52
N PRO A 140 -9.07 11.54 -16.78
CA PRO A 140 -9.00 10.14 -17.19
C PRO A 140 -9.59 9.19 -16.15
N VAL A 141 -9.46 9.50 -14.87
CA VAL A 141 -9.97 8.64 -13.79
C VAL A 141 -11.50 8.59 -13.83
N VAL A 142 -12.17 9.70 -14.13
CA VAL A 142 -13.63 9.75 -14.28
C VAL A 142 -14.06 9.01 -15.55
N VAL A 143 -13.36 9.21 -16.66
CA VAL A 143 -13.60 8.46 -17.90
C VAL A 143 -13.49 6.95 -17.66
N GLU A 144 -12.40 6.48 -17.05
CA GLU A 144 -12.23 5.06 -16.72
C GLU A 144 -13.29 4.55 -15.73
N TYR A 145 -13.70 5.39 -14.77
CA TYR A 145 -14.79 5.03 -13.86
C TYR A 145 -16.11 4.84 -14.62
N ILE A 146 -16.49 5.78 -15.47
CA ILE A 146 -17.73 5.67 -16.27
C ILE A 146 -17.67 4.44 -17.18
N ARG A 147 -16.58 4.24 -17.90
CA ARG A 147 -16.42 3.09 -18.82
C ARG A 147 -16.56 1.73 -18.13
N LYS A 148 -16.14 1.62 -16.87
CA LYS A 148 -16.08 0.34 -16.11
C LYS A 148 -17.25 0.13 -15.15
N TYR A 149 -17.74 1.19 -14.52
CA TYR A 149 -18.68 1.12 -13.40
C TYR A 149 -19.98 1.88 -13.63
N SER A 150 -20.06 2.67 -14.70
CA SER A 150 -21.27 3.40 -15.06
C SER A 150 -21.47 3.42 -16.58
N PRO A 151 -21.44 2.25 -17.25
CA PRO A 151 -21.31 2.16 -18.70
C PRO A 151 -22.46 2.83 -19.47
N ASP A 152 -23.65 2.92 -18.88
CA ASP A 152 -24.81 3.61 -19.47
C ASP A 152 -24.55 5.11 -19.68
N HIS A 153 -23.68 5.70 -18.87
CA HIS A 153 -23.30 7.11 -18.94
C HIS A 153 -22.15 7.40 -19.92
N VAL A 154 -21.55 6.38 -20.55
CA VAL A 154 -20.47 6.56 -21.54
C VAL A 154 -20.92 7.49 -22.67
N ARG A 155 -22.19 7.38 -23.09
CA ARG A 155 -22.77 8.22 -24.16
C ARG A 155 -22.83 9.72 -23.83
N PHE A 156 -22.79 10.07 -22.54
CA PHE A 156 -22.84 11.46 -22.09
C PHE A 156 -21.44 12.09 -22.01
N ILE A 157 -20.37 11.30 -22.12
CA ILE A 157 -19.02 11.85 -22.19
C ILE A 157 -18.87 12.59 -23.52
N THR A 158 -18.49 13.86 -23.44
CA THR A 158 -18.19 14.68 -24.62
C THR A 158 -17.12 13.98 -25.49
N PRO A 159 -17.31 13.88 -26.82
CA PRO A 159 -16.49 13.06 -27.71
C PRO A 159 -15.17 13.75 -28.08
N ILE A 160 -14.48 14.31 -27.09
CA ILE A 160 -13.29 15.14 -27.25
C ILE A 160 -12.15 14.52 -26.43
N ILE A 161 -10.95 14.44 -27.00
CA ILE A 161 -9.78 13.90 -26.29
C ILE A 161 -9.37 14.75 -25.09
N SER A 162 -8.58 14.16 -24.19
CA SER A 162 -8.10 14.85 -23.00
C SER A 162 -7.13 16.01 -23.34
N PRO A 163 -6.97 17.02 -22.47
CA PRO A 163 -6.01 18.11 -22.67
C PRO A 163 -4.57 17.66 -22.94
N MET A 164 -4.13 16.53 -22.37
CA MET A 164 -2.79 15.99 -22.62
C MET A 164 -2.64 15.52 -24.06
N LEU A 165 -3.65 14.82 -24.59
CA LEU A 165 -3.65 14.30 -25.95
C LEU A 165 -3.86 15.42 -26.97
N ALA A 166 -4.75 16.37 -26.68
CA ALA A 166 -4.92 17.58 -27.49
C ALA A 166 -3.61 18.37 -27.60
N HIS A 167 -2.93 18.57 -26.47
CA HIS A 167 -1.64 19.25 -26.45
C HIS A 167 -0.58 18.49 -27.25
N ALA A 168 -0.55 17.16 -27.17
CA ALA A 168 0.37 16.36 -27.96
C ALA A 168 0.15 16.52 -29.47
N LYS A 169 -1.13 16.57 -29.92
CA LYS A 169 -1.47 16.85 -31.32
C LYS A 169 -1.02 18.25 -31.75
N ILE A 170 -1.21 19.28 -30.91
CA ILE A 170 -0.69 20.65 -31.17
C ILE A 170 0.82 20.62 -31.40
N LEU A 171 1.57 19.98 -30.49
CA LEU A 171 3.02 19.95 -30.55
C LEU A 171 3.53 19.24 -31.80
N LYS A 172 2.89 18.14 -32.21
CA LYS A 172 3.25 17.43 -33.45
C LYS A 172 2.94 18.25 -34.70
N GLN A 173 1.80 18.94 -34.74
CA GLN A 173 1.48 19.85 -35.85
C GLN A 173 2.50 21.00 -35.97
N LEU A 174 2.93 21.58 -34.85
CA LEU A 174 3.84 22.73 -34.85
C LEU A 174 5.30 22.36 -35.05
N TYR A 175 5.75 21.25 -34.47
CA TYR A 175 7.17 20.89 -34.37
C TYR A 175 7.57 19.64 -35.17
N GLY A 176 6.61 19.01 -35.86
CA GLY A 176 6.80 17.82 -36.68
C GLY A 176 6.38 16.53 -35.97
N GLU A 177 5.94 15.54 -36.74
CA GLU A 177 5.54 14.22 -36.24
C GLU A 177 6.69 13.43 -35.58
N ASP A 178 7.93 13.77 -35.93
CA ASP A 178 9.17 13.19 -35.40
C ASP A 178 9.44 13.58 -33.94
N VAL A 179 8.80 14.65 -33.44
CA VAL A 179 9.01 15.10 -32.07
C VAL A 179 8.49 14.07 -31.06
N LYS A 180 9.30 13.86 -30.03
CA LYS A 180 8.94 13.04 -28.87
C LYS A 180 8.39 13.89 -27.75
N ILE A 181 7.38 13.38 -27.07
CA ILE A 181 6.64 14.12 -26.06
C ILE A 181 6.70 13.39 -24.73
N VAL A 182 7.23 14.08 -23.72
CA VAL A 182 7.21 13.62 -22.33
C VAL A 182 6.27 14.52 -21.55
N PHE A 183 5.22 13.95 -20.96
CA PHE A 183 4.31 14.69 -20.10
C PHE A 183 4.75 14.61 -18.64
N ALA A 184 4.70 15.74 -17.92
CA ALA A 184 4.97 15.82 -16.48
C ALA A 184 3.75 16.38 -15.74
N GLY A 185 3.18 15.62 -14.82
CA GLY A 185 1.98 16.04 -14.08
C GLY A 185 1.67 15.25 -12.81
N PRO A 186 0.55 15.54 -12.12
CA PRO A 186 0.21 14.94 -10.83
C PRO A 186 -0.60 13.65 -10.95
N CYS A 187 -1.15 13.34 -12.13
CA CYS A 187 -2.08 12.23 -12.35
C CYS A 187 -1.35 10.96 -12.82
N ILE A 188 -1.59 9.85 -12.13
CA ILE A 188 -1.03 8.54 -12.52
C ILE A 188 -1.80 7.93 -13.69
N CYS A 189 -3.12 8.14 -13.77
CA CYS A 189 -3.96 7.60 -14.84
C CYS A 189 -3.59 8.16 -16.23
N LYS A 190 -2.89 9.31 -16.33
CA LYS A 190 -2.30 9.76 -17.59
C LYS A 190 -1.27 8.78 -18.18
N LYS A 191 -0.61 7.97 -17.34
CA LYS A 191 0.25 6.87 -17.82
C LYS A 191 -0.55 5.82 -18.59
N LEU A 192 -1.83 5.58 -18.24
CA LEU A 192 -2.72 4.70 -18.98
C LEU A 192 -3.14 5.34 -20.31
N GLU A 193 -3.53 6.63 -20.32
CA GLU A 193 -3.79 7.35 -21.58
C GLU A 193 -2.60 7.28 -22.53
N ALA A 194 -1.38 7.50 -22.05
CA ALA A 194 -0.18 7.41 -22.88
C ALA A 194 0.13 5.97 -23.36
N ASP A 195 -0.29 4.94 -22.62
CA ASP A 195 -0.14 3.55 -23.07
C ASP A 195 -1.08 3.26 -24.26
N TYR A 196 -2.32 3.80 -24.23
CA TYR A 196 -3.27 3.69 -25.34
C TYR A 196 -2.92 4.58 -26.54
N PHE A 197 -2.37 5.77 -26.29
CA PHE A 197 -2.00 6.76 -27.30
C PHE A 197 -0.48 6.95 -27.38
N ASN A 198 0.26 5.84 -27.45
CA ASN A 198 1.73 5.82 -27.41
C ASN A 198 2.39 6.48 -28.62
N ASN A 199 1.64 6.70 -29.70
CA ASN A 199 2.06 7.45 -30.87
C ASN A 199 2.03 8.97 -30.64
N LEU A 200 1.22 9.45 -29.70
CA LEU A 200 1.09 10.87 -29.34
C LEU A 200 1.99 11.26 -28.17
N VAL A 201 1.99 10.48 -27.10
CA VAL A 201 2.76 10.76 -25.87
C VAL A 201 3.67 9.58 -25.55
N ASP A 202 4.98 9.80 -25.63
CA ASP A 202 5.97 8.71 -25.48
C ASP A 202 6.15 8.28 -24.03
N VAL A 203 6.14 9.22 -23.09
CA VAL A 203 6.37 8.96 -21.66
C VAL A 203 5.55 9.90 -20.78
N VAL A 204 5.00 9.37 -19.69
CA VAL A 204 4.41 10.16 -18.60
C VAL A 204 5.23 10.00 -17.33
N ILE A 205 5.71 11.12 -16.81
CA ILE A 205 6.39 11.22 -15.52
C ILE A 205 5.53 12.02 -14.54
N THR A 206 5.69 11.73 -13.25
CA THR A 206 5.05 12.51 -12.19
C THR A 206 5.90 13.72 -11.80
N PHE A 207 5.32 14.68 -11.08
CA PHE A 207 6.15 15.76 -10.50
C PHE A 207 7.18 15.26 -9.49
N LYS A 208 6.89 14.16 -8.77
CA LYS A 208 7.88 13.44 -7.95
C LYS A 208 9.05 12.93 -8.77
N ASP A 209 8.78 12.33 -9.92
CA ASP A 209 9.82 11.86 -10.85
C ASP A 209 10.66 13.02 -11.39
N LEU A 210 10.03 14.15 -11.76
CA LEU A 210 10.72 15.33 -12.25
C LEU A 210 11.62 15.96 -11.18
N LYS A 211 11.12 16.11 -9.94
CA LYS A 211 11.91 16.61 -8.80
C LYS A 211 13.11 15.69 -8.53
N LYS A 212 12.89 14.38 -8.48
CA LYS A 212 13.95 13.37 -8.33
C LYS A 212 14.98 13.47 -9.45
N TRP A 213 14.57 13.80 -10.67
CA TRP A 213 15.50 13.99 -11.79
C TRP A 213 16.39 15.21 -11.60
N PHE A 214 15.84 16.34 -11.15
CA PHE A 214 16.65 17.52 -10.81
C PHE A 214 17.69 17.19 -9.74
N GLU A 215 17.28 16.49 -8.67
CA GLU A 215 18.17 16.05 -7.59
C GLU A 215 19.29 15.14 -8.10
N GLN A 216 18.96 14.14 -8.93
CA GLN A 216 19.94 13.22 -9.51
C GLN A 216 20.90 13.87 -10.52
N SER A 217 20.54 15.04 -11.06
CA SER A 217 21.34 15.78 -12.03
C SER A 217 22.04 16.99 -11.42
N ASP A 218 22.01 17.12 -10.09
CA ASP A 218 22.57 18.24 -9.32
C ASP A 218 22.03 19.62 -9.76
N ILE A 219 20.76 19.67 -10.16
CA ILE A 219 20.07 20.90 -10.57
C ILE A 219 19.31 21.48 -9.37
N ASN A 220 19.90 22.48 -8.74
CA ASN A 220 19.22 23.24 -7.69
C ASN A 220 18.46 24.43 -8.27
N LEU A 221 17.12 24.38 -8.20
CA LEU A 221 16.23 25.44 -8.70
C LEU A 221 16.52 26.82 -8.07
N LYS A 222 17.01 26.87 -6.82
CA LYS A 222 17.35 28.12 -6.13
C LYS A 222 18.55 28.84 -6.74
N ASN A 223 19.40 28.13 -7.47
CA ASN A 223 20.62 28.67 -8.08
C ASN A 223 20.40 29.15 -9.52
N ILE A 224 19.16 29.12 -10.01
CA ILE A 224 18.81 29.52 -11.37
C ILE A 224 18.16 30.91 -11.30
N ALA A 225 18.75 31.87 -12.01
CA ALA A 225 18.18 33.21 -12.09
C ALA A 225 16.82 33.19 -12.83
N PRO A 226 15.78 33.87 -12.32
CA PRO A 226 14.51 33.98 -13.02
C PRO A 226 14.64 34.88 -14.26
N ASN A 227 13.64 34.79 -15.15
CA ASN A 227 13.44 35.65 -16.32
C ASN A 227 14.55 35.59 -17.38
N GLN A 228 15.17 34.42 -17.55
CA GLN A 228 16.06 34.14 -18.68
C GLN A 228 15.27 34.18 -20.00
N PRO A 229 15.70 34.96 -21.02
CA PRO A 229 14.95 35.15 -22.27
C PRO A 229 14.62 33.85 -23.02
N GLU A 230 15.52 32.87 -22.97
CA GLU A 230 15.39 31.54 -23.59
C GLU A 230 14.49 30.59 -22.80
N ALA A 231 14.15 30.91 -21.54
CA ALA A 231 13.39 30.08 -20.63
C ALA A 231 11.90 30.46 -20.61
N ARG A 232 11.27 30.31 -21.78
CA ARG A 232 9.84 30.56 -22.01
C ARG A 232 9.14 29.33 -22.54
N PHE A 233 7.83 29.22 -22.27
CA PHE A 233 7.00 28.20 -22.89
C PHE A 233 6.93 28.41 -24.40
N VAL A 234 6.92 27.30 -25.13
CA VAL A 234 6.72 27.28 -26.57
C VAL A 234 5.35 26.66 -26.89
N PRO A 235 4.62 27.09 -27.92
CA PRO A 235 4.85 28.30 -28.70
C PRO A 235 4.68 29.59 -27.87
N TYR A 236 3.81 29.56 -26.86
CA TYR A 236 3.48 30.70 -25.99
C TYR A 236 2.78 30.22 -24.70
N ARG A 237 2.43 31.14 -23.81
CA ARG A 237 1.64 30.87 -22.59
C ARG A 237 0.14 30.77 -22.92
N SER A 238 -0.56 29.84 -22.30
CA SER A 238 -2.02 29.75 -22.37
C SER A 238 -2.69 30.92 -21.67
N GLY A 239 -3.91 31.26 -22.06
CA GLY A 239 -4.87 32.02 -21.27
C GLY A 239 -5.61 31.12 -20.27
N MET A 240 -6.94 31.05 -20.39
CA MET A 240 -7.84 30.45 -19.38
C MET A 240 -7.57 28.97 -19.10
N GLY A 241 -6.90 28.25 -20.02
CA GLY A 241 -6.48 26.87 -19.81
C GLY A 241 -5.61 26.65 -18.57
N ALA A 242 -4.92 27.69 -18.08
CA ALA A 242 -4.11 27.63 -16.86
C ALA A 242 -4.93 27.29 -15.61
N TYR A 243 -6.26 27.55 -15.61
CA TYR A 243 -7.15 27.27 -14.48
C TYR A 243 -7.65 25.82 -14.40
N TYR A 244 -7.43 24.99 -15.42
CA TYR A 244 -7.86 23.57 -15.43
C TYR A 244 -7.50 22.73 -14.19
N PRO A 245 -6.39 22.98 -13.46
CA PRO A 245 -6.05 22.18 -12.29
C PRO A 245 -7.04 22.25 -11.13
N ILE A 246 -7.92 23.26 -11.08
CA ILE A 246 -8.86 23.48 -9.97
C ILE A 246 -10.28 23.11 -10.39
N GLU A 247 -11.13 22.72 -9.43
CA GLU A 247 -12.57 22.54 -9.67
C GLU A 247 -13.23 23.83 -10.19
N GLY A 248 -14.04 23.72 -11.25
CA GLY A 248 -14.59 24.85 -12.00
C GLY A 248 -13.60 25.45 -13.00
N GLY A 249 -12.40 24.88 -13.13
CA GLY A 249 -11.31 25.41 -13.91
C GLY A 249 -11.60 25.43 -15.41
N MET A 250 -12.16 24.33 -15.93
CA MET A 250 -12.61 24.25 -17.32
C MET A 250 -13.71 25.27 -17.61
N LEU A 251 -14.65 25.44 -16.67
CA LEU A 251 -15.81 26.31 -16.83
C LEU A 251 -15.45 27.79 -16.98
N LYS A 252 -14.34 28.23 -16.36
CA LYS A 252 -13.85 29.61 -16.52
C LYS A 252 -13.45 29.96 -17.96
N GLY A 253 -13.09 28.97 -18.76
CA GLY A 253 -12.71 29.18 -20.17
C GLY A 253 -13.89 29.09 -21.14
N MET A 254 -15.06 28.64 -20.68
CA MET A 254 -16.27 28.54 -21.49
C MET A 254 -16.94 29.89 -21.60
N GLN A 255 -17.42 30.25 -22.79
CA GLN A 255 -18.14 31.49 -23.03
C GLN A 255 -19.65 31.27 -22.97
N GLU A 256 -20.41 32.36 -22.91
CA GLU A 256 -21.86 32.30 -23.04
C GLU A 256 -22.24 32.23 -24.51
N GLY A 257 -22.72 31.05 -24.92
CA GLY A 257 -23.23 30.80 -26.27
C GLY A 257 -24.70 31.21 -26.46
N LYS A 258 -25.24 30.90 -27.65
CA LYS A 258 -26.66 31.16 -27.96
C LYS A 258 -27.63 30.22 -27.25
N LYS A 259 -27.16 29.01 -26.93
CA LYS A 259 -27.93 27.95 -26.28
C LYS A 259 -27.74 28.04 -24.77
N GLN A 260 -28.82 27.89 -24.02
CA GLN A 260 -28.75 27.86 -22.56
C GLN A 260 -28.11 26.55 -22.08
N ILE A 261 -26.92 26.67 -21.48
CA ILE A 261 -26.15 25.55 -20.93
C ILE A 261 -25.87 25.83 -19.44
N HIS A 262 -26.32 24.93 -18.58
CA HIS A 262 -26.09 24.97 -17.15
C HIS A 262 -24.79 24.26 -16.81
N HIS A 263 -23.77 25.03 -16.44
CA HIS A 263 -22.46 24.52 -16.09
C HIS A 263 -22.38 24.16 -14.60
N MET A 264 -21.92 22.96 -14.28
CA MET A 264 -21.69 22.51 -12.91
C MET A 264 -20.34 21.81 -12.80
N ALA A 265 -19.68 21.94 -11.65
CA ALA A 265 -18.41 21.28 -11.36
C ALA A 265 -18.48 20.53 -10.04
N PHE A 266 -18.00 19.29 -10.05
CA PHE A 266 -17.90 18.44 -8.87
C PHE A 266 -16.53 17.75 -8.85
N SER A 267 -15.88 17.80 -7.70
CA SER A 267 -14.63 17.07 -7.46
C SER A 267 -14.78 16.07 -6.32
N GLU A 268 -13.80 15.15 -6.23
CA GLU A 268 -13.81 13.99 -5.35
C GLU A 268 -14.62 12.82 -5.93
N LEU A 269 -13.98 11.65 -6.03
CA LEU A 269 -14.58 10.49 -6.69
C LEU A 269 -15.86 10.01 -5.98
N SER A 270 -15.95 10.11 -4.64
CA SER A 270 -17.18 9.81 -3.88
C SER A 270 -18.36 10.62 -4.41
N THR A 271 -18.22 11.95 -4.46
CA THR A 271 -19.23 12.87 -5.00
C THR A 271 -19.54 12.60 -6.46
N VAL A 272 -18.53 12.28 -7.30
CA VAL A 272 -18.75 11.89 -8.70
C VAL A 272 -19.64 10.64 -8.81
N LYS A 273 -19.46 9.65 -7.92
CA LYS A 273 -20.33 8.47 -7.91
C LYS A 273 -21.76 8.81 -7.56
N ASP A 274 -21.95 9.65 -6.55
CA ASP A 274 -23.29 10.07 -6.11
C ASP A 274 -24.01 10.83 -7.23
N VAL A 275 -23.31 11.76 -7.88
CA VAL A 275 -23.82 12.50 -9.04
C VAL A 275 -24.24 11.54 -10.16
N LEU A 276 -23.39 10.58 -10.54
CA LEU A 276 -23.69 9.63 -11.63
C LEU A 276 -24.80 8.63 -11.27
N LYS A 277 -24.97 8.27 -10.00
CA LYS A 277 -25.98 7.30 -9.57
C LYS A 277 -27.40 7.82 -9.73
N GLU A 278 -27.60 9.12 -9.52
CA GLU A 278 -28.91 9.79 -9.55
C GLU A 278 -29.07 10.68 -10.79
N LEU A 279 -28.20 10.54 -11.79
CA LEU A 279 -28.17 11.43 -12.94
C LEU A 279 -29.34 11.15 -13.90
N ASP A 280 -30.40 11.97 -13.80
CA ASP A 280 -31.43 12.01 -14.83
C ASP A 280 -30.89 12.68 -16.10
N SER A 281 -30.89 11.91 -17.18
CA SER A 281 -30.33 12.29 -18.47
C SER A 281 -31.34 12.92 -19.44
N HIS A 282 -32.64 12.84 -19.16
CA HIS A 282 -33.66 13.43 -20.03
C HIS A 282 -33.84 14.92 -19.71
N ARG A 283 -33.64 15.76 -20.73
CA ARG A 283 -33.88 17.21 -20.68
C ARG A 283 -34.54 17.65 -21.98
N GLU A 284 -35.68 18.33 -21.89
CA GLU A 284 -36.42 18.76 -23.07
C GLU A 284 -35.93 20.11 -23.63
N ASN A 285 -35.57 21.06 -22.75
CA ASN A 285 -35.40 22.46 -23.14
C ASN A 285 -34.02 23.05 -22.84
N ASP A 286 -33.19 22.37 -22.05
CA ASP A 286 -31.90 22.87 -21.58
C ASP A 286 -30.81 21.80 -21.66
N SER A 287 -29.56 22.24 -21.49
CA SER A 287 -28.42 21.32 -21.41
C SER A 287 -27.66 21.53 -20.11
N ILE A 288 -27.19 20.43 -19.53
CA ILE A 288 -26.31 20.46 -18.35
C ILE A 288 -24.94 19.97 -18.78
N PHE A 289 -23.91 20.75 -18.49
CA PHE A 289 -22.52 20.33 -18.64
C PHE A 289 -21.86 20.12 -17.28
N LEU A 290 -21.30 18.93 -17.08
CA LEU A 290 -20.68 18.49 -15.84
C LEU A 290 -19.15 18.39 -16.00
N GLU A 291 -18.42 19.27 -15.31
CA GLU A 291 -16.99 19.09 -15.06
C GLU A 291 -16.81 18.18 -13.84
N LEU A 292 -16.44 16.92 -14.08
CA LEU A 292 -16.23 15.92 -13.03
C LEU A 292 -14.73 15.63 -12.86
N LEU A 293 -14.23 15.78 -11.63
CA LEU A 293 -12.81 15.57 -11.29
C LEU A 293 -12.65 14.54 -10.15
N ALA A 294 -11.88 13.49 -10.36
CA ALA A 294 -11.74 12.44 -9.33
C ALA A 294 -10.98 12.88 -8.06
N CYS A 295 -10.12 13.90 -8.16
CA CYS A 295 -9.30 14.38 -7.05
C CYS A 295 -9.99 15.57 -6.35
N LYS A 296 -10.06 15.55 -5.02
CA LYS A 296 -10.69 16.61 -4.22
C LYS A 296 -10.09 17.99 -4.51
N GLY A 297 -10.91 18.93 -4.95
CA GLY A 297 -10.51 20.29 -5.34
C GLY A 297 -9.82 20.39 -6.71
N GLY A 298 -9.67 19.28 -7.44
CA GLY A 298 -9.05 19.20 -8.76
C GLY A 298 -7.65 18.55 -8.78
N CYS A 299 -6.98 18.64 -9.93
CA CYS A 299 -5.66 18.05 -10.17
C CYS A 299 -4.55 18.57 -9.22
N ILE A 300 -4.72 19.75 -8.62
CA ILE A 300 -3.82 20.30 -7.58
C ILE A 300 -3.67 19.39 -6.35
N ASN A 301 -4.59 18.44 -6.17
CA ASN A 301 -4.55 17.44 -5.11
C ASN A 301 -4.39 16.02 -5.66
N GLY A 302 -3.79 15.88 -6.85
CA GLY A 302 -3.58 14.59 -7.50
C GLY A 302 -2.70 13.63 -6.70
N PRO A 303 -2.73 12.33 -7.04
CA PRO A 303 -2.10 11.27 -6.24
C PRO A 303 -0.57 11.41 -6.13
N ALA A 304 0.06 12.01 -7.13
CA ALA A 304 1.50 12.22 -7.18
C ALA A 304 1.93 13.68 -6.91
N LYS A 305 1.13 14.44 -6.14
CA LYS A 305 1.50 15.78 -5.68
C LYS A 305 2.82 15.80 -4.89
N LEU A 306 3.60 16.85 -5.09
CA LEU A 306 4.80 17.24 -4.34
C LEU A 306 4.45 18.06 -3.10
N SER A 307 3.57 19.05 -3.26
CA SER A 307 3.21 19.98 -2.20
C SER A 307 2.13 19.41 -1.28
N HIS A 308 2.31 19.61 0.02
CA HIS A 308 1.39 19.22 1.08
C HIS A 308 0.64 20.41 1.70
N ILE A 309 0.75 21.62 1.12
CA ILE A 309 -0.01 22.79 1.59
C ILE A 309 -1.51 22.58 1.40
N SER A 310 -2.31 23.42 2.08
CA SER A 310 -3.77 23.30 2.06
C SER A 310 -4.32 23.48 0.63
N PRO A 311 -5.41 22.78 0.26
CA PRO A 311 -6.05 22.96 -1.04
C PRO A 311 -6.46 24.42 -1.32
N ALA A 312 -6.80 25.19 -0.29
CA ALA A 312 -7.13 26.60 -0.40
C ALA A 312 -5.94 27.43 -0.91
N LEU A 313 -4.74 27.20 -0.37
CA LEU A 313 -3.53 27.90 -0.83
C LEU A 313 -3.16 27.50 -2.26
N LYS A 314 -3.22 26.20 -2.59
CA LYS A 314 -2.97 25.75 -3.97
C LYS A 314 -3.94 26.39 -4.97
N ARG A 315 -5.23 26.47 -4.62
CA ARG A 315 -6.23 27.16 -5.46
C ARG A 315 -5.91 28.65 -5.59
N TYR A 316 -5.50 29.30 -4.51
CA TYR A 316 -5.07 30.70 -4.52
C TYR A 316 -3.87 30.93 -5.46
N GLU A 317 -2.87 30.06 -5.41
CA GLU A 317 -1.69 30.13 -6.30
C GLU A 317 -2.10 30.00 -7.77
N ILE A 318 -2.94 29.03 -8.12
CA ILE A 318 -3.45 28.89 -9.49
C ILE A 318 -4.22 30.15 -9.92
N ILE A 319 -5.01 30.75 -9.03
CA ILE A 319 -5.81 31.95 -9.36
C ILE A 319 -4.94 33.19 -9.57
N HIS A 320 -3.90 33.38 -8.75
CA HIS A 320 -3.17 34.65 -8.68
C HIS A 320 -1.75 34.62 -9.26
N GLN A 321 -1.14 33.45 -9.40
CA GLN A 321 0.24 33.31 -9.87
C GLN A 321 0.36 32.71 -11.27
N SER A 322 -0.76 32.28 -11.87
CA SER A 322 -0.78 31.84 -13.26
C SER A 322 -0.55 33.04 -14.20
N GLU A 323 0.60 33.05 -14.89
CA GLU A 323 0.89 34.05 -15.92
C GLU A 323 0.12 33.72 -17.21
N LEU A 324 -0.96 34.46 -17.47
CA LEU A 324 -1.79 34.25 -18.66
C LEU A 324 -1.16 34.87 -19.91
N GLY A 325 -1.17 34.13 -21.01
CA GLY A 325 -0.91 34.64 -22.35
C GLY A 325 -2.17 35.09 -23.08
N ASN A 326 -1.99 35.64 -24.27
CA ASN A 326 -3.06 35.97 -25.20
C ASN A 326 -2.87 35.16 -26.49
N PRO A 327 -3.29 33.88 -26.52
CA PRO A 327 -3.09 33.01 -27.67
C PRO A 327 -3.75 33.63 -28.90
N LYS A 328 -2.99 33.79 -29.99
CA LYS A 328 -3.47 34.33 -31.28
C LYS A 328 -3.63 33.26 -32.35
N ASP A 329 -3.00 32.10 -32.16
CA ASP A 329 -3.03 31.03 -33.14
C ASP A 329 -4.26 30.16 -32.94
N ASP A 330 -4.94 29.92 -34.05
CA ASP A 330 -6.20 29.21 -34.10
C ASP A 330 -5.96 27.76 -34.52
N PHE A 331 -6.00 26.84 -33.55
CA PHE A 331 -5.79 25.41 -33.78
C PHE A 331 -7.04 24.69 -34.32
N LYS A 332 -7.91 25.41 -35.05
CA LYS A 332 -9.19 24.94 -35.62
C LYS A 332 -9.12 23.62 -36.39
N ASN A 333 -7.99 23.32 -37.03
CA ASN A 333 -7.85 22.16 -37.91
C ASN A 333 -7.35 20.88 -37.21
N ILE A 334 -7.13 20.91 -35.88
CA ILE A 334 -6.76 19.69 -35.15
C ILE A 334 -8.01 18.85 -34.90
N ASP A 335 -7.99 17.61 -35.39
CA ASP A 335 -8.99 16.62 -35.02
C ASP A 335 -8.81 16.22 -33.54
N LEU A 336 -9.85 16.47 -32.74
CA LEU A 336 -9.89 16.15 -31.32
C LEU A 336 -10.93 15.07 -31.00
N GLN A 337 -11.58 14.49 -32.01
CA GLN A 337 -12.66 13.55 -31.78
C GLN A 337 -12.15 12.23 -31.22
N ILE A 338 -12.96 11.63 -30.35
CA ILE A 338 -12.74 10.29 -29.80
C ILE A 338 -14.07 9.63 -29.49
N LEU A 339 -14.15 8.33 -29.74
CA LEU A 339 -15.26 7.50 -29.30
C LEU A 339 -14.89 6.80 -28.00
N PHE A 340 -15.63 7.09 -26.94
CA PHE A 340 -15.56 6.32 -25.69
C PHE A 340 -16.50 5.12 -25.76
N CYS A 341 -16.04 3.97 -25.28
CA CYS A 341 -16.83 2.74 -25.22
C CYS A 341 -16.81 2.14 -23.81
N LYS A 342 -17.87 1.39 -23.48
CA LYS A 342 -17.89 0.49 -22.31
C LYS A 342 -16.62 -0.36 -22.33
N ASP A 343 -15.99 -0.52 -21.18
CA ASP A 343 -14.82 -1.38 -21.08
C ASP A 343 -15.22 -2.84 -21.38
N PRO A 344 -14.49 -3.56 -22.26
CA PRO A 344 -14.89 -4.91 -22.69
C PRO A 344 -14.82 -5.95 -21.56
N HIS A 345 -14.09 -5.66 -20.48
CA HIS A 345 -13.95 -6.55 -19.33
C HIS A 345 -15.02 -6.33 -18.25
N VAL A 346 -15.99 -5.44 -18.48
CA VAL A 346 -17.12 -5.28 -17.56
C VAL A 346 -17.97 -6.55 -17.61
N GLN A 347 -17.84 -7.35 -16.56
CA GLN A 347 -18.64 -8.54 -16.35
C GLN A 347 -19.76 -8.22 -15.35
N ASP A 348 -21.01 -8.31 -15.78
CA ASP A 348 -22.17 -8.24 -14.91
C ASP A 348 -22.43 -9.63 -14.31
N HIS A 349 -21.53 -10.08 -13.42
CA HIS A 349 -21.75 -11.30 -12.65
C HIS A 349 -22.65 -10.97 -11.46
N THR A 350 -23.89 -11.47 -11.50
CA THR A 350 -24.81 -11.42 -10.36
C THR A 350 -24.82 -12.78 -9.69
N TYR A 351 -24.51 -12.81 -8.39
CA TYR A 351 -24.62 -14.02 -7.58
C TYR A 351 -26.00 -14.09 -6.95
N THR A 352 -26.53 -15.31 -6.85
CA THR A 352 -27.78 -15.59 -6.16
C THR A 352 -27.63 -15.39 -4.65
N GLU A 353 -28.73 -15.08 -3.96
CA GLU A 353 -28.73 -14.98 -2.49
C GLU A 353 -28.23 -16.26 -1.80
N GLU A 354 -28.46 -17.41 -2.43
CA GLU A 354 -28.00 -18.70 -1.90
C GLU A 354 -26.47 -18.84 -1.98
N GLU A 355 -25.85 -18.47 -3.11
CA GLU A 355 -24.39 -18.47 -3.25
C GLU A 355 -23.72 -17.52 -2.26
N ILE A 356 -24.30 -16.33 -2.05
CA ILE A 356 -23.80 -15.34 -1.08
C ILE A 356 -23.89 -15.91 0.35
N LYS A 357 -25.01 -16.55 0.71
CA LYS A 357 -25.16 -17.19 2.02
C LYS A 357 -24.17 -18.35 2.21
N GLN A 358 -23.96 -19.17 1.19
CA GLN A 358 -22.99 -20.26 1.25
C GLN A 358 -21.56 -19.74 1.45
N ALA A 359 -21.16 -18.70 0.72
CA ALA A 359 -19.88 -18.05 0.91
C ALA A 359 -19.74 -17.45 2.33
N MET A 360 -20.79 -16.79 2.84
CA MET A 360 -20.79 -16.27 4.21
C MET A 360 -20.67 -17.37 5.28
N ALA A 361 -21.31 -18.53 5.07
CA ALA A 361 -21.26 -19.65 6.00
C ALA A 361 -19.85 -20.21 6.19
N VAL A 362 -18.99 -20.15 5.16
CA VAL A 362 -17.58 -20.57 5.23
C VAL A 362 -16.81 -19.79 6.31
N VAL A 363 -17.10 -18.49 6.46
CA VAL A 363 -16.51 -17.63 7.51
C VAL A 363 -17.36 -17.57 8.78
N GLY A 364 -18.20 -18.58 9.01
CA GLY A 364 -18.98 -18.75 10.22
C GLY A 364 -20.11 -17.73 10.37
N LYS A 365 -20.63 -17.17 9.27
CA LYS A 365 -21.80 -16.28 9.26
C LYS A 365 -23.01 -17.06 8.75
N THR A 366 -23.81 -17.59 9.67
CA THR A 366 -24.93 -18.47 9.36
C THR A 366 -26.29 -17.79 9.51
N GLY A 367 -26.35 -16.73 10.32
CA GLY A 367 -27.56 -15.93 10.53
C GLY A 367 -27.31 -14.42 10.35
N PRO A 368 -28.39 -13.62 10.25
CA PRO A 368 -28.30 -12.16 10.16
C PRO A 368 -27.54 -11.51 11.34
N GLU A 369 -27.58 -12.10 12.52
CA GLU A 369 -26.86 -11.68 13.71
C GLU A 369 -25.32 -11.76 13.57
N ASP A 370 -24.83 -12.64 12.68
CA ASP A 370 -23.41 -12.80 12.40
C ASP A 370 -22.90 -11.77 11.36
N GLU A 371 -23.81 -11.06 10.68
CA GLU A 371 -23.51 -10.03 9.68
C GLU A 371 -23.12 -8.69 10.33
N LEU A 372 -22.03 -8.70 11.11
CA LEU A 372 -21.57 -7.54 11.88
C LEU A 372 -21.23 -6.28 11.06
N ASN A 373 -20.97 -6.43 9.75
CA ASN A 373 -20.59 -5.36 8.82
C ASN A 373 -19.46 -4.45 9.35
N CYS A 374 -18.52 -5.02 10.11
CA CYS A 374 -17.48 -4.26 10.83
C CYS A 374 -16.37 -3.69 9.95
N SER A 375 -16.39 -3.95 8.64
CA SER A 375 -15.39 -3.51 7.66
C SER A 375 -13.93 -3.99 7.89
N GLY A 376 -13.70 -4.90 8.85
CA GLY A 376 -12.36 -5.38 9.20
C GLY A 376 -11.62 -6.07 8.05
N CYS A 377 -12.33 -6.80 7.19
CA CYS A 377 -11.79 -7.49 6.02
C CYS A 377 -11.52 -6.56 4.81
N GLY A 378 -11.91 -5.29 4.87
CA GLY A 378 -11.70 -4.34 3.78
C GLY A 378 -12.93 -4.00 2.93
N TYR A 379 -14.05 -4.66 3.18
CA TYR A 379 -15.30 -4.49 2.45
C TYR A 379 -16.37 -3.86 3.33
N ASP A 380 -17.30 -3.14 2.73
CA ASP A 380 -18.21 -2.25 3.46
C ASP A 380 -19.33 -3.05 4.15
N SER A 381 -19.69 -4.22 3.59
CA SER A 381 -20.60 -5.19 4.20
C SER A 381 -20.06 -6.63 4.12
N CYS A 382 -20.66 -7.52 4.93
CA CYS A 382 -20.37 -8.96 4.90
C CYS A 382 -20.79 -9.58 3.57
N ARG A 383 -21.86 -9.07 2.95
CA ARG A 383 -22.31 -9.48 1.62
C ARG A 383 -21.28 -9.07 0.55
N ASP A 384 -20.75 -7.85 0.60
CA ASP A 384 -19.70 -7.40 -0.34
C ASP A 384 -18.43 -8.26 -0.23
N PHE A 385 -18.08 -8.64 1.00
CA PHE A 385 -16.97 -9.56 1.24
C PHE A 385 -17.24 -10.95 0.65
N ALA A 386 -18.44 -11.49 0.82
CA ALA A 386 -18.84 -12.77 0.25
C ALA A 386 -18.81 -12.77 -1.29
N ILE A 387 -19.33 -11.71 -1.92
CA ILE A 387 -19.23 -11.51 -3.38
C ILE A 387 -17.75 -11.46 -3.80
N ALA A 388 -16.91 -10.76 -3.04
CA ALA A 388 -15.49 -10.70 -3.35
C ALA A 388 -14.77 -12.06 -3.21
N MET A 389 -15.19 -12.93 -2.28
CA MET A 389 -14.68 -14.30 -2.19
C MET A 389 -15.12 -15.14 -3.40
N LEU A 390 -16.38 -15.04 -3.80
CA LEU A 390 -16.91 -15.73 -4.99
C LEU A 390 -16.21 -15.30 -6.28
N GLU A 391 -15.78 -14.04 -6.36
CA GLU A 391 -14.99 -13.50 -7.48
C GLU A 391 -13.48 -13.80 -7.36
N GLY A 392 -13.03 -14.54 -6.33
CA GLY A 392 -11.62 -14.85 -6.11
C GLY A 392 -10.75 -13.62 -5.78
N ARG A 393 -11.37 -12.55 -5.27
CA ARG A 393 -10.68 -11.30 -4.86
C ARG A 393 -10.33 -11.28 -3.38
N ALA A 394 -10.96 -12.14 -2.59
CA ALA A 394 -10.81 -12.19 -1.14
C ALA A 394 -10.60 -13.63 -0.66
N GLU A 395 -9.83 -13.76 0.43
CA GLU A 395 -9.53 -15.03 1.09
C GLU A 395 -10.34 -15.11 2.42
N GLU A 396 -10.70 -16.32 2.83
CA GLU A 396 -11.51 -16.57 4.05
C GLU A 396 -10.85 -15.99 5.32
N ASN A 397 -9.52 -16.08 5.38
CA ASN A 397 -8.70 -15.58 6.47
C ASN A 397 -8.67 -14.03 6.58
N MET A 398 -9.28 -13.31 5.63
CA MET A 398 -9.44 -11.86 5.74
C MET A 398 -10.53 -11.46 6.74
N CYS A 399 -11.47 -12.36 7.06
CA CYS A 399 -12.54 -12.06 8.01
C CYS A 399 -11.99 -12.03 9.45
N VAL A 400 -11.80 -10.83 9.98
CA VAL A 400 -11.18 -10.60 11.31
C VAL A 400 -11.92 -11.30 12.45
N SER A 401 -13.27 -11.25 12.45
CA SER A 401 -14.08 -11.91 13.48
C SER A 401 -13.96 -13.42 13.41
N TYR A 402 -14.01 -13.99 12.20
CA TYR A 402 -13.84 -15.41 11.97
C TYR A 402 -12.44 -15.88 12.39
N MET A 403 -11.38 -15.17 11.95
CA MET A 403 -10.01 -15.50 12.32
C MET A 403 -9.76 -15.44 13.81
N ARG A 404 -10.34 -14.45 14.52
CA ARG A 404 -10.25 -14.38 15.98
C ARG A 404 -10.91 -15.58 16.65
N LYS A 405 -12.10 -15.97 16.17
CA LYS A 405 -12.82 -17.15 16.68
C LYS A 405 -12.05 -18.44 16.44
N ILE A 406 -11.61 -18.68 15.20
CA ILE A 406 -10.82 -19.86 14.83
C ILE A 406 -9.50 -19.93 15.61
N ALA A 407 -8.81 -18.80 15.80
CA ALA A 407 -7.57 -18.77 16.59
C ALA A 407 -7.83 -19.13 18.06
N HIS A 408 -8.91 -18.61 18.64
CA HIS A 408 -9.31 -18.94 20.01
C HIS A 408 -9.68 -20.43 20.14
N ASP A 409 -10.56 -20.93 19.27
CA ASP A 409 -11.01 -22.33 19.29
C ASP A 409 -9.82 -23.31 19.11
N LYS A 410 -8.91 -23.01 18.17
CA LYS A 410 -7.68 -23.79 17.98
C LYS A 410 -6.80 -23.79 19.22
N ALA A 411 -6.58 -22.62 19.84
CA ALA A 411 -5.79 -22.51 21.06
C ALA A 411 -6.42 -23.31 22.21
N THR A 412 -7.73 -23.19 22.41
CA THR A 412 -8.47 -23.95 23.44
C THR A 412 -8.33 -25.46 23.22
N VAL A 413 -8.56 -25.96 22.01
CA VAL A 413 -8.44 -27.40 21.72
C VAL A 413 -7.01 -27.90 21.96
N LEU A 414 -5.99 -27.14 21.54
CA LEU A 414 -4.60 -27.50 21.79
C LEU A 414 -4.29 -27.54 23.29
N LEU A 415 -4.69 -26.51 24.06
CA LEU A 415 -4.48 -26.44 25.51
C LEU A 415 -5.15 -27.61 26.24
N GLN A 416 -6.39 -27.96 25.87
CA GLN A 416 -7.15 -29.05 26.48
C GLN A 416 -6.60 -30.44 26.18
N LYS A 417 -5.82 -30.61 25.10
CA LYS A 417 -5.25 -31.91 24.71
C LYS A 417 -3.81 -32.13 25.17
N ILE A 418 -3.17 -31.14 25.81
CA ILE A 418 -1.83 -31.30 26.39
C ILE A 418 -1.92 -32.28 27.59
N PRO A 419 -1.18 -33.40 27.60
CA PRO A 419 -1.21 -34.40 28.68
C PRO A 419 -0.34 -33.98 29.88
N ALA A 420 -0.44 -32.71 30.27
CA ALA A 420 0.26 -32.11 31.40
C ALA A 420 -0.62 -30.98 31.97
N GLY A 421 -0.36 -30.59 33.21
CA GLY A 421 -1.06 -29.46 33.81
C GLY A 421 -0.62 -28.16 33.12
N VAL A 422 -1.56 -27.44 32.53
CA VAL A 422 -1.32 -26.14 31.91
C VAL A 422 -2.10 -25.07 32.66
N LEU A 423 -1.39 -23.99 33.01
CA LEU A 423 -1.94 -22.87 33.76
C LEU A 423 -1.47 -21.54 33.15
N LEU A 424 -2.41 -20.66 32.82
CA LEU A 424 -2.14 -19.31 32.33
C LEU A 424 -2.42 -18.30 33.45
N VAL A 425 -1.43 -17.48 33.80
CA VAL A 425 -1.53 -16.56 34.95
C VAL A 425 -1.15 -15.13 34.55
N ASN A 426 -1.97 -14.16 34.95
CA ASN A 426 -1.76 -12.75 34.65
C ASN A 426 -0.88 -12.01 35.69
N SER A 427 -0.61 -10.72 35.45
CA SER A 427 0.16 -9.84 36.35
C SER A 427 -0.42 -9.68 37.76
N GLU A 428 -1.73 -9.89 37.94
CA GLU A 428 -2.39 -9.85 39.25
C GLU A 428 -2.38 -11.21 39.96
N LEU A 429 -1.64 -12.20 39.42
CA LEU A 429 -1.61 -13.58 39.90
C LEU A 429 -2.99 -14.25 39.93
N LYS A 430 -3.80 -13.94 38.92
CA LYS A 430 -5.07 -14.61 38.66
C LYS A 430 -4.94 -15.53 37.46
N VAL A 431 -5.65 -16.66 37.54
CA VAL A 431 -5.74 -17.59 36.42
C VAL A 431 -6.53 -16.94 35.29
N VAL A 432 -5.96 -16.96 34.10
CA VAL A 432 -6.63 -16.54 32.86
C VAL A 432 -7.32 -17.74 32.22
N ASP A 433 -6.64 -18.88 32.23
CA ASP A 433 -7.17 -20.14 31.70
C ASP A 433 -6.36 -21.32 32.29
N MET A 434 -6.98 -22.50 32.31
CA MET A 434 -6.42 -23.73 32.84
C MET A 434 -6.97 -24.92 32.06
N ASN A 435 -6.12 -25.91 31.75
CA ASN A 435 -6.61 -27.13 31.11
C ASN A 435 -7.17 -28.14 32.12
N GLN A 436 -8.02 -29.06 31.64
CA GLN A 436 -8.61 -30.09 32.49
C GLN A 436 -7.56 -30.95 33.21
N SER A 437 -6.47 -31.30 32.52
CA SER A 437 -5.38 -32.09 33.10
C SER A 437 -4.77 -31.40 34.33
N CYS A 438 -4.62 -30.07 34.32
CA CYS A 438 -4.16 -29.33 35.49
C CYS A 438 -5.16 -29.43 36.64
N ALA A 439 -6.45 -29.29 36.38
CA ALA A 439 -7.49 -29.40 37.40
C ALA A 439 -7.43 -30.77 38.09
N THR A 440 -7.40 -31.85 37.30
CA THR A 440 -7.30 -33.23 37.80
C THR A 440 -5.99 -33.47 38.55
N LEU A 441 -4.88 -32.91 38.06
CA LEU A 441 -3.59 -32.97 38.73
C LEU A 441 -3.60 -32.22 40.05
N MET A 442 -4.31 -31.10 40.20
CA MET A 442 -4.32 -30.31 41.43
C MET A 442 -5.19 -30.92 42.54
N GLY A 443 -6.18 -31.77 42.19
CA GLY A 443 -6.99 -32.55 43.14
C GLY A 443 -8.49 -32.55 42.81
N GLU A 444 -9.26 -33.35 43.54
CA GLU A 444 -10.72 -33.51 43.31
C GLU A 444 -11.50 -32.22 43.54
N ASP A 445 -11.10 -31.39 44.51
CA ASP A 445 -11.75 -30.11 44.78
C ASP A 445 -11.64 -29.16 43.58
N ILE A 446 -10.43 -28.99 43.03
CA ILE A 446 -10.19 -28.13 41.86
C ILE A 446 -10.84 -28.72 40.60
N ALA A 447 -10.79 -30.05 40.42
CA ALA A 447 -11.47 -30.72 39.32
C ALA A 447 -13.00 -30.50 39.36
N SER A 448 -13.61 -30.54 40.54
CA SER A 448 -15.06 -30.30 40.71
C SER A 448 -15.43 -28.85 40.38
N ILE A 449 -14.61 -27.88 40.80
CA ILE A 449 -14.84 -26.46 40.47
C ILE A 449 -14.67 -26.25 38.96
N TYR A 450 -13.72 -26.93 38.34
CA TYR A 450 -13.49 -26.87 36.89
C TYR A 450 -14.68 -27.36 36.06
N GLU A 451 -15.42 -28.37 36.53
CA GLU A 451 -16.63 -28.84 35.86
C GLU A 451 -17.74 -27.77 35.82
N VAL A 452 -17.78 -26.89 36.83
CA VAL A 452 -18.75 -25.79 36.93
C VAL A 452 -18.26 -24.55 36.19
N ASP A 453 -16.97 -24.23 36.27
CA ASP A 453 -16.34 -23.07 35.61
C ASP A 453 -15.04 -23.48 34.89
N PRO A 454 -15.15 -23.96 33.63
CA PRO A 454 -14.00 -24.39 32.84
C PRO A 454 -13.01 -23.24 32.63
N GLY A 455 -11.75 -23.50 32.95
CA GLY A 455 -10.65 -22.54 32.85
C GLY A 455 -10.38 -21.73 34.12
N LEU A 456 -11.28 -21.77 35.13
CA LEU A 456 -11.14 -21.08 36.43
C LEU A 456 -10.73 -19.61 36.30
N ASN A 457 -11.30 -18.89 35.33
CA ASN A 457 -10.87 -17.53 35.02
C ASN A 457 -11.13 -16.57 36.18
N GLY A 458 -10.10 -15.84 36.59
CA GLY A 458 -10.15 -14.84 37.66
C GLY A 458 -9.87 -15.39 39.05
N VAL A 459 -9.72 -16.71 39.23
CA VAL A 459 -9.35 -17.32 40.50
C VAL A 459 -7.92 -16.94 40.88
N ALA A 460 -7.70 -16.53 42.13
CA ALA A 460 -6.38 -16.17 42.62
C ALA A 460 -5.48 -17.41 42.74
N LEU A 461 -4.25 -17.32 42.22
CA LEU A 461 -3.33 -18.46 42.13
C LEU A 461 -3.02 -19.09 43.49
N LYS A 462 -2.91 -18.29 44.55
CA LYS A 462 -2.73 -18.76 45.94
C LYS A 462 -3.78 -19.78 46.41
N ASN A 463 -4.99 -19.76 45.82
CA ASN A 463 -6.06 -20.68 46.18
C ASN A 463 -5.95 -22.02 45.45
N ILE A 464 -5.05 -22.12 44.46
CA ILE A 464 -4.89 -23.27 43.57
C ILE A 464 -3.57 -23.98 43.86
N CYS A 465 -2.48 -23.25 44.10
CA CYS A 465 -1.16 -23.82 44.35
C CYS A 465 -0.32 -23.03 45.34
N SER A 466 0.62 -23.71 46.01
CA SER A 466 1.54 -23.11 46.99
C SER A 466 2.74 -22.37 46.41
N TYR A 467 3.05 -22.57 45.12
CA TYR A 467 4.24 -22.04 44.45
C TYR A 467 3.96 -20.77 43.62
N GLU A 468 3.03 -19.91 44.08
CA GLU A 468 2.73 -18.65 43.40
C GLU A 468 3.94 -17.72 43.24
N ASP A 469 4.91 -17.81 44.14
CA ASP A 469 6.14 -17.01 44.12
C ASP A 469 6.99 -17.26 42.87
N LEU A 470 6.93 -18.48 42.31
CA LEU A 470 7.62 -18.79 41.05
C LEU A 470 7.01 -18.00 39.89
N PHE A 471 5.66 -17.96 39.80
CA PHE A 471 4.94 -17.19 38.80
C PHE A 471 5.19 -15.69 38.98
N ARG A 472 5.15 -15.20 40.24
CA ARG A 472 5.47 -13.81 40.59
C ARG A 472 6.89 -13.43 40.17
N ALA A 473 7.86 -14.31 40.39
CA ALA A 473 9.25 -14.08 40.01
C ALA A 473 9.41 -13.93 38.49
N VAL A 474 8.78 -14.80 37.68
CA VAL A 474 8.83 -14.69 36.22
C VAL A 474 8.12 -13.43 35.73
N LEU A 475 6.92 -13.13 36.24
CA LEU A 475 6.18 -11.91 35.90
C LEU A 475 6.96 -10.63 36.24
N THR A 476 7.69 -10.62 37.36
CA THR A 476 8.46 -9.43 37.78
C THR A 476 9.78 -9.31 37.02
N THR A 477 10.53 -10.41 36.88
CA THR A 477 11.89 -10.38 36.34
C THR A 477 11.96 -10.57 34.83
N GLY A 478 10.91 -11.12 34.22
CA GLY A 478 10.90 -11.57 32.83
C GLY A 478 11.76 -12.80 32.54
N LYS A 479 12.46 -13.37 33.54
CA LYS A 479 13.31 -14.56 33.36
C LYS A 479 12.48 -15.83 33.51
N GLU A 480 12.49 -16.66 32.47
CA GLU A 480 11.79 -17.94 32.44
C GLU A 480 12.40 -18.94 33.43
N ILE A 481 11.55 -19.85 33.92
CA ILE A 481 11.95 -20.94 34.81
C ILE A 481 11.73 -22.23 34.05
N ILE A 482 12.78 -23.04 33.91
CA ILE A 482 12.73 -24.32 33.19
C ILE A 482 12.98 -25.43 34.21
N GLU A 483 12.08 -26.42 34.25
CA GLU A 483 12.22 -27.64 35.06
C GLU A 483 12.54 -27.43 36.55
N ARG A 484 11.89 -26.46 37.19
CA ARG A 484 12.07 -26.28 38.64
C ARG A 484 11.32 -27.38 39.38
N GLN A 485 12.06 -28.15 40.17
CA GLN A 485 11.46 -29.15 41.05
C GLN A 485 10.90 -28.48 42.30
N VAL A 486 9.62 -28.76 42.59
CA VAL A 486 8.95 -28.36 43.83
C VAL A 486 8.39 -29.61 44.49
N ARG A 487 8.71 -29.81 45.77
CA ARG A 487 8.15 -30.89 46.57
C ARG A 487 7.01 -30.36 47.41
N GLU A 488 5.88 -31.03 47.35
CA GLU A 488 4.67 -30.68 48.08
C GLU A 488 4.06 -31.98 48.61
N GLU A 489 4.14 -32.18 49.92
CA GLU A 489 3.74 -33.42 50.62
C GLU A 489 4.26 -34.70 49.92
N ASP A 490 3.36 -35.46 49.28
CA ASP A 490 3.62 -36.72 48.57
C ASP A 490 3.85 -36.55 47.05
N ARG A 491 3.96 -35.31 46.55
CA ARG A 491 4.08 -34.98 45.13
C ARG A 491 5.41 -34.28 44.83
N THR A 492 6.01 -34.62 43.69
CA THR A 492 7.17 -33.92 43.15
C THR A 492 6.80 -33.33 41.81
N TRP A 493 6.61 -32.03 41.78
CA TRP A 493 6.26 -31.27 40.58
C TRP A 493 7.53 -30.87 39.82
N ILE A 494 7.51 -31.04 38.51
CA ILE A 494 8.36 -30.29 37.59
C ILE A 494 7.53 -29.12 37.07
N ILE A 495 7.97 -27.91 37.37
CA ILE A 495 7.28 -26.68 36.95
C ILE A 495 8.18 -25.92 35.98
N SER A 496 7.66 -25.65 34.79
CA SER A 496 8.27 -24.76 33.82
C SER A 496 7.36 -23.57 33.57
N ILE A 497 7.89 -22.35 33.63
CA ILE A 497 7.14 -21.10 33.48
C ILE A 497 7.79 -20.27 32.36
N TYR A 498 7.02 -20.05 31.29
CA TYR A 498 7.43 -19.32 30.10
C TYR A 498 6.66 -18.01 29.96
N ASN A 499 7.25 -17.01 29.31
CA ASN A 499 6.54 -15.75 29.05
C ASN A 499 5.71 -15.84 27.77
N ILE A 500 4.41 -15.54 27.84
CA ILE A 500 3.61 -15.26 26.64
C ILE A 500 3.66 -13.78 26.32
N GLN A 501 3.44 -12.95 27.34
CA GLN A 501 3.64 -11.51 27.28
C GLN A 501 4.47 -11.12 28.49
N PRO A 502 5.73 -10.69 28.30
CA PRO A 502 6.59 -10.29 29.40
C PRO A 502 5.87 -9.33 30.34
N HIS A 503 5.94 -9.61 31.65
CA HIS A 503 5.31 -8.84 32.73
C HIS A 503 3.78 -8.80 32.77
N ARG A 504 3.08 -9.48 31.87
CA ARG A 504 1.61 -9.47 31.79
C ARG A 504 0.98 -10.85 31.86
N LEU A 505 1.56 -11.84 31.18
CA LEU A 505 0.98 -13.17 31.05
C LEU A 505 2.08 -14.22 30.94
N VAL A 506 2.02 -15.20 31.85
CA VAL A 506 2.94 -16.34 31.89
C VAL A 506 2.17 -17.65 31.72
N PHE A 507 2.85 -18.62 31.11
CA PHE A 507 2.38 -19.99 30.89
C PHE A 507 3.16 -20.92 31.81
N GLY A 508 2.44 -21.60 32.71
CA GLY A 508 2.96 -22.63 33.59
C GLY A 508 2.64 -24.02 33.04
N LEU A 509 3.66 -24.85 32.91
CA LEU A 509 3.56 -26.28 32.62
C LEU A 509 3.92 -27.05 33.89
N LEU A 510 3.01 -27.90 34.35
CA LEU A 510 3.11 -28.68 35.57
C LEU A 510 3.05 -30.15 35.23
N GLN A 511 4.10 -30.87 35.61
CA GLN A 511 4.18 -32.32 35.41
C GLN A 511 4.47 -32.99 36.74
N ASP A 512 3.77 -34.08 37.02
CA ASP A 512 4.01 -34.90 38.20
C ASP A 512 5.06 -35.96 37.87
N LEU A 513 6.19 -35.96 38.60
CA LEU A 513 7.28 -36.91 38.40
C LEU A 513 6.90 -38.37 38.74
N ARG A 514 5.74 -38.60 39.35
CA ARG A 514 5.22 -39.94 39.67
C ARG A 514 4.60 -40.62 38.46
N GLU A 515 4.12 -39.85 37.49
CA GLU A 515 3.56 -40.39 36.26
C GLU A 515 4.62 -41.21 35.51
N PRO A 516 4.39 -42.51 35.21
CA PRO A 516 5.41 -43.39 34.66
C PRO A 516 6.02 -42.89 33.35
N TYR A 517 5.18 -42.25 32.51
CA TYR A 517 5.60 -41.64 31.26
C TYR A 517 6.57 -40.47 31.50
N VAL A 518 6.15 -39.49 32.32
CA VAL A 518 6.94 -38.31 32.68
C VAL A 518 8.27 -38.72 33.34
N ARG A 519 8.24 -39.69 34.25
CA ARG A 519 9.43 -40.18 34.95
C ARG A 519 10.44 -40.81 34.00
N LYS A 520 9.96 -41.61 33.05
CA LYS A 520 10.81 -42.28 32.05
C LYS A 520 11.45 -41.26 31.12
N GLU A 521 10.68 -40.30 30.63
CA GLU A 521 11.14 -39.23 29.74
C GLU A 521 12.20 -38.36 30.44
N TRP A 522 11.90 -37.89 31.66
CA TRP A 522 12.82 -37.11 32.48
C TRP A 522 14.12 -37.87 32.82
N MET A 523 14.03 -39.16 33.16
CA MET A 523 15.23 -39.98 33.42
C MET A 523 16.12 -40.10 32.18
N LEU A 524 15.53 -40.29 31.00
CA LEU A 524 16.28 -40.40 29.74
C LEU A 524 16.99 -39.08 29.42
N GLU A 525 16.29 -37.96 29.52
CA GLU A 525 16.86 -36.63 29.26
C GLU A 525 17.98 -36.29 30.25
N LYS A 526 17.79 -36.49 31.56
CA LYS A 526 18.85 -36.24 32.55
C LYS A 526 20.04 -37.16 32.36
N THR A 527 19.81 -38.41 31.95
CA THR A 527 20.92 -39.33 31.62
C THR A 527 21.71 -38.80 30.42
N GLN A 528 21.05 -38.35 29.36
CA GLN A 528 21.72 -37.74 28.20
C GLN A 528 22.46 -36.44 28.57
N GLU A 529 21.87 -35.60 29.41
CA GLU A 529 22.50 -34.35 29.89
C GLU A 529 23.80 -34.66 30.66
N VAL A 530 23.76 -35.64 31.57
CA VAL A 530 24.94 -36.08 32.32
C VAL A 530 26.00 -36.66 31.38
N ILE A 531 25.61 -37.50 30.42
CA ILE A 531 26.54 -38.06 29.42
C ILE A 531 27.20 -36.93 28.62
N LYS A 532 26.42 -35.96 28.15
CA LYS A 532 26.93 -34.81 27.38
C LYS A 532 27.93 -34.00 28.19
N LYS A 533 27.58 -33.63 29.43
CA LYS A 533 28.44 -32.85 30.32
C LYS A 533 29.72 -33.60 30.70
N HIS A 534 29.62 -34.91 30.89
CA HIS A 534 30.79 -35.77 31.10
C HIS A 534 31.68 -35.81 29.85
N MET A 535 31.10 -35.91 28.66
CA MET A 535 31.84 -35.90 27.39
C MET A 535 32.55 -34.56 27.16
N GLU A 536 31.89 -33.44 27.42
CA GLU A 536 32.48 -32.10 27.36
C GLU A 536 33.65 -31.96 28.34
N THR A 537 33.50 -32.48 29.57
CA THR A 537 34.56 -32.47 30.58
C THR A 537 35.76 -33.31 30.12
N VAL A 538 35.52 -34.51 29.58
CA VAL A 538 36.57 -35.38 29.05
C VAL A 538 37.30 -34.71 27.88
N GLN A 539 36.57 -34.04 26.99
CA GLN A 539 37.16 -33.32 25.87
C GLN A 539 38.02 -32.13 26.33
N GLN A 540 37.59 -31.39 27.35
CA GLN A 540 38.40 -30.33 27.97
C GLN A 540 39.68 -30.88 28.60
N VAL A 541 39.59 -32.00 29.34
CA VAL A 541 40.76 -32.66 29.92
C VAL A 541 41.72 -33.13 28.83
N ALA A 542 41.21 -33.74 27.76
CA ALA A 542 42.03 -34.18 26.63
C ALA A 542 42.70 -33.00 25.91
N CYS A 543 42.00 -31.87 25.75
CA CYS A 543 42.56 -30.64 25.19
C CYS A 543 43.72 -30.12 26.05
N LEU A 544 43.51 -29.98 27.37
CA LEU A 544 44.54 -29.55 28.31
C LEU A 544 45.76 -30.49 28.37
N LEU A 545 45.53 -31.80 28.28
CA LEU A 545 46.60 -32.79 28.21
C LEU A 545 47.38 -32.69 26.88
N GLY A 546 46.68 -32.50 25.76
CA GLY A 546 47.28 -32.29 24.45
C GLY A 546 48.12 -31.02 24.39
N GLU A 547 47.62 -29.92 24.94
CA GLU A 547 48.35 -28.66 25.06
C GLU A 547 49.62 -28.81 25.91
N ASN A 548 49.53 -29.48 27.07
CA ASN A 548 50.70 -29.75 27.90
C ASN A 548 51.74 -30.64 27.20
N ALA A 549 51.30 -31.68 26.49
CA ALA A 549 52.20 -32.57 25.76
C ALA A 549 52.90 -31.82 24.61
N ALA A 550 52.17 -31.01 23.84
CA ALA A 550 52.73 -30.19 22.77
C ALA A 550 53.71 -29.13 23.30
N PHE A 551 53.36 -28.47 24.41
CA PHE A 551 54.25 -27.53 25.09
C PHE A 551 55.53 -28.21 25.58
N THR A 552 55.41 -29.41 26.15
CA THR A 552 56.55 -30.20 26.64
C THR A 552 57.46 -30.62 25.48
N ASP A 553 56.90 -31.14 24.37
CA ASP A 553 57.69 -31.55 23.20
C ASP A 553 58.39 -30.35 22.55
N ALA A 554 57.68 -29.22 22.37
CA ALA A 554 58.26 -27.99 21.84
C ALA A 554 59.40 -27.46 22.72
N THR A 555 59.22 -27.47 24.05
CA THR A 555 60.24 -27.05 25.00
C THR A 555 61.45 -27.99 24.97
N LEU A 556 61.24 -29.30 24.98
CA LEU A 556 62.32 -30.29 24.89
C LEU A 556 63.09 -30.20 23.57
N ARG A 557 62.40 -30.02 22.43
CA ARG A 557 63.04 -29.79 21.13
C ARG A 557 63.89 -28.53 21.14
N THR A 558 63.38 -27.43 21.71
CA THR A 558 64.13 -26.18 21.85
C THR A 558 65.38 -26.35 22.70
N VAL A 559 65.28 -27.09 23.82
CA VAL A 559 66.43 -27.43 24.68
C VAL A 559 67.44 -28.32 23.94
N MET A 560 66.98 -29.34 23.20
CA MET A 560 67.83 -30.21 22.39
C MET A 560 68.54 -29.46 21.25
N GLU A 561 67.85 -28.51 20.60
CA GLU A 561 68.45 -27.64 19.57
C GLU A 561 69.48 -26.69 20.16
N ALA A 562 69.23 -26.14 21.36
CA ALA A 562 70.20 -25.33 22.09
C ALA A 562 71.46 -26.15 22.46
N TYR A 563 71.29 -27.42 22.84
CA TYR A 563 72.41 -28.34 23.08
C TYR A 563 73.19 -28.67 21.80
N LYS A 564 72.50 -28.96 20.69
CA LYS A 564 73.15 -29.20 19.38
C LYS A 564 73.91 -27.98 18.87
N LYS A 565 73.44 -26.76 19.13
CA LYS A 565 74.17 -25.52 18.79
C LYS A 565 75.42 -25.30 19.64
N ASN A 566 75.48 -25.84 20.87
CA ASN A 566 76.68 -25.78 21.70
C ASN A 566 77.75 -26.81 21.28
N ASP A 567 77.36 -27.98 20.75
CA ASP A 567 78.32 -28.96 20.23
C ASP A 567 78.97 -28.55 18.89
N GLN A 568 78.34 -27.65 18.12
CA GLN A 568 78.91 -27.09 16.89
C GLN A 568 79.87 -25.90 17.12
N LYS A 569 80.09 -25.49 18.38
CA LYS A 569 81.09 -24.49 18.76
C LYS A 569 82.27 -25.13 19.50
N LYS A 570 82.95 -26.08 18.85
CA LYS A 570 84.37 -26.38 19.14
C LYS A 570 85.21 -25.88 17.96
N PRO A 571 86.16 -24.96 18.18
CA PRO A 571 86.93 -24.34 17.11
C PRO A 571 88.00 -25.30 16.59
N LEU A 572 88.20 -25.28 15.27
CA LEU A 572 89.50 -25.49 14.62
C LEU A 572 90.12 -24.11 14.40
#